data_AF-A0A962MK61-F1
#
_entry.id   AF-A0A962MK61-F1
#
_cell.length_a   1.000
_cell.length_b   1.000
_cell.length_c   1.000
_cell.angle_alpha   90.00
_cell.angle_beta   90.00
_cell.angle_gamma   90.00
#
_symmetry.space_group_name_H-M   'P 1'
#
loop_
_entity.id
_entity.type
_entity.pdbx_description
1 polymer ?
#
loop_
_entity_poly.entity_id
_entity_poly.type
_entity_poly.pdbx_seq_one_letter_code
_entity_poly.pdbx_strand_id
1 'polypeptide(L)'
;MTELHIERYKDHYAVQLREGAQDTTPAEVAAPIDWRHAPDWTLERRVLAALAEEVLRLRDDAVKSCNEITQMRGDLMRLELLSRAESFRTYRDNWDGAGAVPPSDRAIHMAGRFVKCLPNGVTRPHISLAADGEIHIGWTLPQFKFSVSAWPDGTLSYYGKHENGREFICERMLSTDLLPGDLWALLMDGE
;
A
#
# COMPACT_ATOMS: atom_id res chain seq x y z
N MET A 1 -25.76 -9.09 -2.60
CA MET A 1 -25.64 -8.95 -1.12
C MET A 1 -26.93 -8.47 -0.43
N THR A 2 -28.03 -8.25 -1.17
CA THR A 2 -29.27 -7.62 -0.67
C THR A 2 -30.29 -8.60 -0.08
N GLU A 3 -30.49 -9.79 -0.66
CA GLU A 3 -31.50 -10.75 -0.15
C GLU A 3 -31.13 -11.37 1.20
N LEU A 4 -29.85 -11.67 1.43
CA LEU A 4 -29.39 -12.31 2.67
C LEU A 4 -29.47 -11.36 3.89
N HIS A 5 -29.34 -10.05 3.66
CA HIS A 5 -29.53 -9.03 4.70
C HIS A 5 -31.01 -8.86 5.05
N ILE A 6 -31.91 -9.02 4.08
CA ILE A 6 -33.36 -8.90 4.29
C ILE A 6 -33.88 -10.06 5.14
N GLU A 7 -33.41 -11.30 4.92
CA GLU A 7 -33.77 -12.46 5.75
C GLU A 7 -33.32 -12.28 7.22
N ARG A 8 -32.06 -11.86 7.44
CA ARG A 8 -31.57 -11.59 8.81
C ARG A 8 -32.31 -10.46 9.52
N TYR A 9 -32.77 -9.45 8.78
CA TYR A 9 -33.53 -8.34 9.36
C TYR A 9 -34.95 -8.74 9.77
N LYS A 10 -35.58 -9.68 9.04
CA LYS A 10 -36.89 -10.25 9.41
C LYS A 10 -36.80 -11.05 10.70
N ASP A 11 -35.76 -11.86 10.86
CA ASP A 11 -35.54 -12.64 12.07
C ASP A 11 -35.31 -11.74 13.29
N HIS A 12 -34.56 -10.65 13.13
CA HIS A 12 -34.31 -9.69 14.22
C HIS A 12 -35.58 -8.95 14.67
N TYR A 13 -36.44 -8.55 13.71
CA TYR A 13 -37.71 -7.90 14.03
C TYR A 13 -38.76 -8.86 14.61
N ALA A 14 -38.76 -10.12 14.17
CA ALA A 14 -39.61 -11.17 14.75
C ALA A 14 -39.27 -11.43 16.22
N VAL A 15 -38.00 -11.25 16.62
CA VAL A 15 -37.57 -11.33 18.02
C VAL A 15 -38.01 -10.09 18.81
N GLN A 16 -37.82 -8.87 18.29
CA GLN A 16 -38.27 -7.64 18.98
C GLN A 16 -39.79 -7.56 19.17
N LEU A 17 -40.58 -8.03 18.20
CA LEU A 17 -42.04 -8.12 18.33
C LEU A 17 -42.49 -9.15 19.37
N ARG A 18 -41.67 -10.18 19.63
CA ARG A 18 -41.93 -11.17 20.70
C ARG A 18 -41.51 -10.66 22.08
N GLU A 19 -40.44 -9.87 22.16
CA GLU A 19 -39.92 -9.33 23.42
C GLU A 19 -40.73 -8.11 23.94
N GLY A 20 -41.34 -7.33 23.04
CA GLY A 20 -42.21 -6.21 23.39
C GLY A 20 -43.63 -6.60 23.83
N ALA A 21 -43.99 -7.88 23.75
CA ALA A 21 -45.33 -8.38 24.03
C ALA A 21 -45.37 -9.08 25.40
N GLN A 22 -45.22 -8.32 26.48
CA GLN A 22 -45.26 -8.87 27.85
C GLN A 22 -46.64 -9.38 28.30
N ASP A 23 -47.71 -9.13 27.53
CA ASP A 23 -49.10 -9.52 27.87
C ASP A 23 -49.82 -10.37 26.80
N THR A 24 -49.14 -10.84 25.75
CA THR A 24 -49.80 -11.69 24.73
C THR A 24 -49.79 -13.16 25.11
N THR A 25 -50.92 -13.82 24.94
CA THR A 25 -51.06 -15.26 25.22
C THR A 25 -50.27 -16.09 24.19
N PRO A 26 -49.78 -17.30 24.54
CA PRO A 26 -49.01 -18.15 23.62
C PRO A 26 -49.71 -18.49 22.29
N ALA A 27 -51.04 -18.39 22.25
CA ALA A 27 -51.84 -18.62 21.05
C ALA A 27 -51.81 -17.44 20.06
N GLU A 28 -51.62 -16.21 20.53
CA GLU A 28 -51.54 -15.00 19.68
C GLU A 28 -50.18 -14.88 18.98
N VAL A 29 -49.12 -15.41 19.59
CA VAL A 29 -47.75 -15.42 19.02
C VAL A 29 -47.60 -16.42 17.86
N ALA A 30 -48.53 -17.39 17.73
CA ALA A 30 -48.52 -18.42 16.71
C ALA A 30 -49.39 -18.10 15.47
N ALA A 31 -50.12 -16.97 15.48
CA ALA A 31 -50.93 -16.58 14.34
C ALA A 31 -50.03 -16.20 13.14
N PRO A 32 -50.27 -16.76 11.93
CA PRO A 32 -49.56 -16.32 10.75
C PRO A 32 -49.81 -14.82 10.53
N ILE A 33 -48.74 -14.03 10.41
CA ILE A 33 -48.81 -12.60 10.13
C ILE A 33 -49.65 -12.40 8.85
N ASP A 34 -50.74 -11.64 8.94
CA ASP A 34 -51.54 -11.26 7.76
C ASP A 34 -50.81 -10.17 6.97
N TRP A 35 -50.00 -10.61 6.02
CA TRP A 35 -49.21 -9.74 5.15
C TRP A 35 -50.03 -8.82 4.24
N ARG A 36 -51.35 -9.00 4.14
CA ARG A 36 -52.23 -8.13 3.31
C ARG A 36 -52.44 -6.74 3.92
N HIS A 37 -52.19 -6.60 5.21
CA HIS A 37 -52.29 -5.34 5.96
C HIS A 37 -50.91 -4.82 6.43
N ALA A 38 -49.82 -5.41 5.93
CA ALA A 38 -48.48 -4.90 6.21
C ALA A 38 -48.36 -3.44 5.72
N PRO A 39 -47.68 -2.55 6.47
CA PRO A 39 -47.45 -1.18 6.03
C PRO A 39 -46.84 -1.18 4.62
N ASP A 40 -47.07 -0.12 3.85
CA ASP A 40 -46.46 0.04 2.54
C ASP A 40 -44.94 0.20 2.66
N TRP A 41 -44.23 -0.92 2.76
CA TRP A 41 -42.78 -1.02 2.89
C TRP A 41 -42.07 -0.54 1.63
N THR A 42 -42.78 -0.14 0.58
CA THR A 42 -42.14 0.38 -0.64
C THR A 42 -41.40 1.69 -0.37
N LEU A 43 -41.91 2.56 0.50
CA LEU A 43 -41.22 3.80 0.86
C LEU A 43 -39.95 3.52 1.68
N GLU A 44 -40.05 2.70 2.72
CA GLU A 44 -38.90 2.30 3.54
C GLU A 44 -37.82 1.58 2.71
N ARG A 45 -38.22 0.66 1.83
CA ARG A 45 -37.29 -0.02 0.91
C ARG A 45 -36.62 0.94 -0.06
N ARG A 46 -37.34 1.94 -0.58
CA ARG A 46 -36.77 2.98 -1.45
C ARG A 46 -35.77 3.86 -0.71
N VAL A 47 -36.07 4.22 0.54
CA VAL A 47 -35.15 4.98 1.39
C VAL A 47 -33.90 4.16 1.71
N LEU A 48 -34.05 2.89 2.11
CA LEU A 48 -32.91 2.01 2.37
C LEU A 48 -32.07 1.74 1.12
N ALA A 49 -32.68 1.56 -0.05
CA ALA A 49 -31.97 1.40 -1.31
C ALA A 49 -31.18 2.67 -1.68
N ALA A 50 -31.80 3.84 -1.56
CA ALA A 50 -31.13 5.12 -1.81
C ALA A 50 -29.97 5.37 -0.83
N LEU A 51 -30.15 5.04 0.45
CA LEU A 51 -29.07 5.11 1.44
C LEU A 51 -27.94 4.14 1.12
N ALA A 52 -28.24 2.92 0.70
CA ALA A 52 -27.23 1.94 0.31
C ALA A 52 -26.43 2.42 -0.91
N GLU A 53 -27.09 2.98 -1.93
CA GLU A 53 -26.42 3.58 -3.09
C GLU A 53 -25.50 4.74 -2.71
N GLU A 54 -25.98 5.64 -1.83
CA GLU A 54 -25.17 6.77 -1.36
C GLU A 54 -23.97 6.30 -0.53
N VAL A 55 -24.14 5.31 0.35
CA VAL A 55 -23.03 4.71 1.11
C VAL A 55 -22.00 4.08 0.18
N LEU A 56 -22.42 3.38 -0.87
CA LEU A 56 -21.51 2.80 -1.86
C LEU A 56 -20.75 3.89 -2.62
N ARG A 57 -21.44 4.96 -3.04
CA ARG A 57 -20.83 6.11 -3.72
C ARG A 57 -19.77 6.78 -2.84
N LEU A 58 -20.10 7.08 -1.58
CA LEU A 58 -19.18 7.68 -0.63
C LEU A 58 -17.96 6.79 -0.35
N ARG A 59 -18.16 5.47 -0.24
CA ARG A 59 -17.05 4.51 -0.11
C ARG A 59 -16.13 4.57 -1.33
N ASP A 60 -16.68 4.56 -2.53
CA ASP A 60 -15.89 4.54 -3.76
C ASP A 60 -15.11 5.86 -3.95
N ASP A 61 -15.71 7.00 -3.61
CA ASP A 61 -15.03 8.32 -3.57
C ASP A 61 -13.90 8.36 -2.54
N ALA A 62 -14.11 7.77 -1.36
CA ALA A 62 -13.08 7.67 -0.33
C ALA A 62 -11.91 6.78 -0.77
N VAL A 63 -12.19 5.62 -1.37
CA VAL A 63 -11.15 4.73 -1.93
C VAL A 63 -10.34 5.44 -3.01
N LYS A 64 -11.02 6.18 -3.91
CA LYS A 64 -10.35 6.98 -4.94
C LYS A 64 -9.41 8.01 -4.32
N SER A 65 -9.89 8.77 -3.34
CA SER A 65 -9.11 9.79 -2.65
C SER A 65 -7.88 9.19 -1.94
N CYS A 66 -8.03 8.04 -1.28
CA CYS A 66 -6.93 7.32 -0.65
C CYS A 66 -5.86 6.89 -1.68
N ASN A 67 -6.27 6.41 -2.86
CA ASN A 67 -5.33 6.04 -3.92
C ASN A 67 -4.55 7.25 -4.44
N GLU A 68 -5.22 8.39 -4.65
CA GLU A 68 -4.58 9.65 -5.08
C GLU A 68 -3.56 10.15 -4.04
N ILE A 69 -3.89 10.09 -2.74
CA ILE A 69 -2.96 10.46 -1.67
C ILE A 69 -1.73 9.53 -1.66
N THR A 70 -1.93 8.22 -1.81
CA THR A 70 -0.83 7.24 -1.86
C THR A 70 0.08 7.47 -3.07
N GLN A 71 -0.50 7.76 -4.23
CA GLN A 71 0.23 8.13 -5.45
C GLN A 71 1.08 9.38 -5.19
N MET A 72 0.47 10.46 -4.69
CA MET A 72 1.17 11.72 -4.41
C MET A 72 2.33 11.55 -3.43
N ARG A 73 2.15 10.76 -2.36
CA ARG A 73 3.22 10.47 -1.39
C ARG A 73 4.38 9.71 -2.05
N GLY A 74 4.07 8.72 -2.89
CA GLY A 74 5.08 8.00 -3.66
C GLY A 74 5.85 8.92 -4.60
N ASP A 75 5.16 9.79 -5.33
CA ASP A 75 5.77 10.73 -6.27
C ASP A 75 6.68 11.75 -5.56
N LEU A 76 6.23 12.29 -4.41
CA LEU A 76 7.04 13.21 -3.61
C LEU A 76 8.30 12.52 -3.08
N MET A 77 8.19 11.30 -2.56
CA MET A 77 9.34 10.54 -2.09
C MET A 77 10.34 10.29 -3.23
N ARG A 78 9.88 9.87 -4.41
CA ARG A 78 10.76 9.68 -5.57
C ARG A 78 11.45 10.97 -5.96
N LEU A 79 10.73 12.10 -5.98
CA LEU A 79 11.30 13.40 -6.30
C LEU A 79 12.42 13.80 -5.33
N GLU A 80 12.22 13.58 -4.04
CA GLU A 80 13.25 13.83 -3.01
C GLU A 80 14.49 12.94 -3.21
N LEU A 81 14.29 11.65 -3.47
CA LEU A 81 15.39 10.71 -3.74
C LEU A 81 16.15 11.06 -5.02
N LEU A 82 15.44 11.45 -6.09
CA LEU A 82 16.04 11.91 -7.34
C LEU A 82 16.86 13.20 -7.12
N SER A 83 16.29 14.17 -6.40
CA SER A 83 17.00 15.39 -6.05
C SER A 83 18.24 15.10 -5.23
N ARG A 84 18.18 14.13 -4.32
CA ARG A 84 19.33 13.72 -3.51
C ARG A 84 20.41 13.05 -4.35
N ALA A 85 20.04 12.13 -5.25
CA ALA A 85 20.98 11.48 -6.17
C ALA A 85 21.70 12.51 -7.06
N GLU A 86 20.98 13.47 -7.64
CA GLU A 86 21.58 14.52 -8.46
C GLU A 86 22.48 15.47 -7.65
N SER A 87 22.18 15.70 -6.38
CA SER A 87 23.05 16.52 -5.51
C SER A 87 24.46 15.93 -5.38
N PHE A 88 24.63 14.62 -5.54
CA PHE A 88 25.93 13.96 -5.46
C PHE A 88 26.90 14.37 -6.58
N ARG A 89 26.38 14.89 -7.70
CA ARG A 89 27.20 15.43 -8.81
C ARG A 89 28.11 16.59 -8.38
N THR A 90 27.78 17.26 -7.28
CA THR A 90 28.53 18.42 -6.78
C THR A 90 29.78 18.05 -5.97
N TYR A 91 29.90 16.77 -5.58
CA TYR A 91 31.04 16.28 -4.83
C TYR A 91 32.30 16.28 -5.70
N ARG A 92 33.44 16.44 -5.06
CA ARG A 92 34.76 16.52 -5.70
C ARG A 92 35.67 15.43 -5.14
N ASP A 93 36.83 15.22 -5.75
CA ASP A 93 37.83 14.31 -5.22
C ASP A 93 38.16 14.65 -3.76
N ASN A 94 38.38 13.60 -2.97
CA ASN A 94 38.66 13.62 -1.55
C ASN A 94 37.55 14.20 -0.65
N TRP A 95 36.29 14.18 -1.10
CA TRP A 95 35.16 14.69 -0.32
C TRP A 95 34.94 13.96 1.02
N ASP A 96 35.33 12.69 1.10
CA ASP A 96 35.27 11.84 2.29
C ASP A 96 36.68 11.38 2.74
N GLY A 97 37.66 12.27 2.59
CA GLY A 97 39.06 11.97 2.90
C GLY A 97 39.88 11.46 1.71
N ALA A 98 41.15 11.14 1.96
CA ALA A 98 42.11 10.84 0.90
C ALA A 98 41.71 9.60 0.08
N GLY A 99 41.63 9.76 -1.24
CA GLY A 99 41.28 8.70 -2.18
C GLY A 99 39.78 8.58 -2.49
N ALA A 100 38.92 9.33 -1.79
CA ALA A 100 37.50 9.36 -2.13
C ALA A 100 37.30 9.97 -3.53
N VAL A 101 36.45 9.34 -4.34
CA VAL A 101 36.12 9.80 -5.70
C VAL A 101 34.65 10.25 -5.75
N PRO A 102 34.33 11.26 -6.56
CA PRO A 102 32.94 11.63 -6.83
C PRO A 102 32.24 10.51 -7.62
N PRO A 103 30.89 10.45 -7.58
CA PRO A 103 30.17 9.50 -8.39
C PRO A 103 30.31 9.83 -9.87
N SER A 104 30.25 8.79 -10.72
CA SER A 104 30.16 9.00 -12.15
C SER A 104 28.74 9.41 -12.57
N ASP A 105 28.62 10.06 -13.72
CA ASP A 105 27.32 10.35 -14.34
C ASP A 105 26.48 9.08 -14.56
N ARG A 106 27.14 7.95 -14.83
CA ARG A 106 26.48 6.67 -15.03
C ARG A 106 25.89 6.14 -13.72
N ALA A 107 26.61 6.25 -12.61
CA ALA A 107 26.10 5.86 -11.29
C ALA A 107 24.85 6.69 -10.92
N ILE A 108 24.92 8.01 -11.08
CA ILE A 108 23.78 8.92 -10.83
C ILE A 108 22.59 8.55 -11.71
N HIS A 109 22.83 8.33 -13.01
CA HIS A 109 21.79 7.94 -13.94
C HIS A 109 21.11 6.61 -13.54
N MET A 110 21.90 5.60 -13.17
CA MET A 110 21.38 4.29 -12.78
C MET A 110 20.62 4.33 -11.46
N ALA A 111 21.12 5.06 -10.46
CA ALA A 111 20.39 5.33 -9.22
C ALA A 111 19.05 6.01 -9.52
N GLY A 112 19.04 7.03 -10.39
CA GLY A 112 17.83 7.73 -10.79
C GLY A 112 16.84 6.84 -11.55
N ARG A 113 17.31 5.95 -12.42
CA ARG A 113 16.45 4.95 -13.08
C ARG A 113 15.81 4.01 -12.07
N PHE A 114 16.59 3.51 -11.11
CA PHE A 114 16.06 2.64 -10.06
C PHE A 114 15.00 3.35 -9.19
N VAL A 115 15.25 4.58 -8.75
CA VAL A 115 14.28 5.37 -7.96
C VAL A 115 12.96 5.54 -8.71
N LYS A 116 12.99 5.76 -10.03
CA LYS A 116 11.77 5.88 -10.85
C LYS A 116 10.97 4.58 -10.95
N CYS A 117 11.59 3.44 -10.72
CA CYS A 117 10.94 2.12 -10.73
C CYS A 117 10.34 1.73 -9.37
N LEU A 118 10.58 2.48 -8.30
CA LEU A 118 10.03 2.17 -6.99
C LEU A 118 8.49 2.17 -7.02
N PRO A 119 7.82 1.15 -6.48
CA PRO A 119 6.35 1.12 -6.42
C PRO A 119 5.80 2.17 -5.45
N ASN A 120 4.55 2.57 -5.63
CA ASN A 120 3.86 3.39 -4.63
C ASN A 120 3.65 2.59 -3.35
N GLY A 121 3.79 3.23 -2.19
CA GLY A 121 3.61 2.57 -0.89
C GLY A 121 4.83 1.79 -0.40
N VAL A 122 5.93 1.74 -1.15
CA VAL A 122 7.19 1.19 -0.62
C VAL A 122 7.68 2.04 0.56
N THR A 123 8.22 1.40 1.59
CA THR A 123 8.88 2.11 2.69
C THR A 123 10.01 2.99 2.14
N ARG A 124 10.21 4.16 2.74
CA ARG A 124 11.21 5.12 2.28
C ARG A 124 12.63 4.54 2.43
N PRO A 125 13.42 4.43 1.34
CA PRO A 125 14.83 4.08 1.45
C PRO A 125 15.68 5.27 1.93
N HIS A 126 16.83 4.94 2.51
CA HIS A 126 17.95 5.84 2.63
C HIS A 126 18.77 5.84 1.33
N ILE A 127 19.32 6.99 0.95
CA ILE A 127 20.23 7.10 -0.19
C ILE A 127 21.54 7.78 0.23
N SER A 128 22.68 7.18 -0.12
CA SER A 128 24.01 7.64 0.26
C SER A 128 25.02 7.46 -0.87
N LEU A 129 26.12 8.19 -0.77
CA LEU A 129 27.29 8.08 -1.64
C LEU A 129 28.43 7.42 -0.83
N ALA A 130 29.08 6.41 -1.39
CA ALA A 130 30.28 5.80 -0.83
C ALA A 130 31.54 6.48 -1.36
N ALA A 131 32.65 6.29 -0.64
CA ALA A 131 33.93 6.92 -0.97
C ALA A 131 34.49 6.50 -2.35
N ASP A 132 34.09 5.36 -2.89
CA ASP A 132 34.47 4.87 -4.21
C ASP A 132 33.56 5.36 -5.36
N GLY A 133 32.63 6.28 -5.05
CA GLY A 133 31.70 6.87 -6.03
C GLY A 133 30.47 6.01 -6.30
N GLU A 134 30.26 4.92 -5.56
CA GLU A 134 29.05 4.12 -5.60
C GLU A 134 27.88 4.84 -4.90
N ILE A 135 26.68 4.75 -5.47
CA ILE A 135 25.46 5.28 -4.83
C ILE A 135 24.64 4.11 -4.26
N HIS A 136 24.45 4.11 -2.95
CA HIS A 136 23.64 3.12 -2.25
C HIS A 136 22.23 3.62 -1.99
N ILE A 137 21.25 2.76 -2.23
CA ILE A 137 19.84 2.96 -1.91
C ILE A 137 19.39 1.78 -1.06
N GLY A 138 19.03 2.01 0.20
CA GLY A 138 18.87 0.92 1.17
C GLY A 138 17.67 1.07 2.10
N TRP A 139 17.18 -0.08 2.55
CA TRP A 139 16.12 -0.26 3.53
C TRP A 139 16.65 -1.03 4.73
N THR A 140 16.31 -0.57 5.92
CA THR A 140 16.47 -1.32 7.16
C THR A 140 15.09 -1.44 7.80
N LEU A 141 14.47 -2.59 7.61
CA LEU A 141 13.19 -2.97 8.21
C LEU A 141 13.45 -3.94 9.37
N PRO A 142 12.48 -4.15 10.28
CA PRO A 142 12.66 -5.06 11.40
C PRO A 142 13.14 -6.45 10.97
N GLN A 143 12.50 -7.06 9.96
CA GLN A 143 12.77 -8.43 9.55
C GLN A 143 13.62 -8.56 8.28
N PHE A 144 13.98 -7.43 7.65
CA PHE A 144 14.57 -7.43 6.32
C PHE A 144 15.50 -6.23 6.12
N LYS A 145 16.70 -6.50 5.61
CA LYS A 145 17.62 -5.46 5.11
C LYS A 145 17.77 -5.63 3.62
N PHE A 146 17.70 -4.55 2.88
CA PHE A 146 17.88 -4.58 1.44
C PHE A 146 18.65 -3.35 0.97
N SER A 147 19.49 -3.52 -0.04
CA SER A 147 20.24 -2.42 -0.65
C SER A 147 20.42 -2.67 -2.13
N VAL A 148 20.35 -1.59 -2.88
CA VAL A 148 20.70 -1.51 -4.29
C VAL A 148 21.82 -0.49 -4.44
N SER A 149 22.74 -0.82 -5.32
CA SER A 149 24.06 -0.24 -5.38
C SER A 149 24.34 0.12 -6.83
N ALA A 150 24.52 1.41 -7.12
CA ALA A 150 24.77 1.91 -8.46
C ALA A 150 26.26 2.24 -8.62
N TRP A 151 26.92 1.45 -9.48
CA TRP A 151 28.36 1.49 -9.67
C TRP A 151 28.79 2.57 -10.66
N PRO A 152 30.03 3.09 -10.53
CA PRO A 152 30.59 4.07 -11.46
C PRO A 152 30.60 3.62 -12.93
N ASP A 153 30.62 2.32 -13.20
CA ASP A 153 30.62 1.76 -14.55
C ASP A 153 29.23 1.75 -15.22
N GLY A 154 28.17 2.09 -14.48
CA GLY A 154 26.78 2.10 -14.96
C GLY A 154 26.05 0.78 -14.75
N THR A 155 26.55 -0.09 -13.88
CA THR A 155 25.85 -1.30 -13.45
C THR A 155 25.17 -1.11 -12.09
N LEU A 156 24.21 -1.98 -11.81
CA LEU A 156 23.57 -2.11 -10.51
C LEU A 156 23.98 -3.43 -9.85
N SER A 157 24.06 -3.45 -8.54
CA SER A 157 24.05 -4.67 -7.73
C SER A 157 22.97 -4.56 -6.65
N TYR A 158 22.56 -5.69 -6.09
CA TYR A 158 21.70 -5.67 -4.92
C TYR A 158 22.07 -6.77 -3.93
N TYR A 159 21.78 -6.48 -2.67
CA TYR A 159 21.90 -7.42 -1.56
C TYR A 159 20.69 -7.27 -0.65
N GLY A 160 20.07 -8.39 -0.31
CA GLY A 160 18.97 -8.49 0.63
C GLY A 160 19.19 -9.64 1.62
N LYS A 161 18.81 -9.42 2.87
CA LYS A 161 18.89 -10.43 3.93
C LYS A 161 17.66 -10.35 4.83
N HIS A 162 16.97 -11.47 4.95
CA HIS A 162 15.87 -11.66 5.88
C HIS A 162 16.39 -12.22 7.21
N GLU A 163 15.70 -11.95 8.31
CA GLU A 163 16.09 -12.43 9.66
C GLU A 163 16.16 -13.96 9.77
N ASN A 164 15.35 -14.68 8.98
CA ASN A 164 15.39 -16.15 8.89
C ASN A 164 16.62 -16.70 8.14
N GLY A 165 17.53 -15.84 7.69
CA GLY A 165 18.76 -16.21 6.97
C GLY A 165 18.61 -16.33 5.46
N ARG A 166 17.42 -16.12 4.88
CA ARG A 166 17.26 -16.06 3.41
C ARG A 166 17.96 -14.82 2.86
N GLU A 167 18.78 -15.02 1.84
CA GLU A 167 19.52 -13.95 1.16
C GLU A 167 19.13 -13.83 -0.31
N PHE A 168 19.22 -12.60 -0.82
CA PHE A 168 18.97 -12.23 -2.22
C PHE A 168 20.19 -11.46 -2.70
N ILE A 169 20.89 -11.95 -3.72
CA ILE A 169 22.13 -11.34 -4.17
C ILE A 169 22.14 -11.28 -5.70
N CYS A 170 22.52 -10.13 -6.23
CA CYS A 170 22.93 -9.98 -7.62
C CYS A 170 24.11 -9.03 -7.67
N GLU A 171 25.25 -9.51 -8.17
CA GLU A 171 26.49 -8.73 -8.20
C GLU A 171 26.54 -7.72 -9.34
N ARG A 172 25.84 -7.99 -10.45
CA ARG A 172 25.90 -7.13 -11.63
C ARG A 172 24.65 -7.24 -12.49
N MET A 173 24.05 -6.09 -12.74
CA MET A 173 22.78 -5.93 -13.41
C MET A 173 22.83 -4.69 -14.31
N LEU A 174 22.31 -4.80 -15.53
CA LEU A 174 22.30 -3.69 -16.50
C LEU A 174 20.96 -2.94 -16.54
N SER A 175 19.90 -3.52 -15.98
CA SER A 175 18.56 -2.92 -15.95
C SER A 175 17.84 -3.24 -14.64
N THR A 176 17.00 -2.30 -14.21
CA THR A 176 16.16 -2.39 -13.01
C THR A 176 15.06 -3.46 -13.10
N ASP A 177 14.76 -3.93 -14.31
CA ASP A 177 13.68 -4.91 -14.57
C ASP A 177 14.01 -6.33 -14.07
N LEU A 178 15.22 -6.55 -13.57
CA LEU A 178 15.70 -7.84 -13.12
C LEU A 178 15.57 -8.06 -11.60
N LEU A 179 14.88 -7.15 -10.90
CA LEU A 179 14.57 -7.34 -9.49
C LEU A 179 13.52 -8.45 -9.32
N PRO A 180 13.73 -9.43 -8.43
CA PRO A 180 12.75 -10.45 -8.14
C PRO A 180 11.42 -9.83 -7.69
N GLY A 181 10.30 -10.27 -8.27
CA GLY A 181 8.99 -9.70 -7.96
C GLY A 181 8.56 -9.88 -6.50
N ASP A 182 9.02 -10.95 -5.84
CA ASP A 182 8.80 -11.21 -4.41
C ASP A 182 9.53 -10.20 -3.50
N LEU A 183 10.56 -9.53 -4.02
CA LEU A 183 11.33 -8.55 -3.26
C LEU A 183 10.53 -7.27 -3.00
N TRP A 184 9.65 -6.88 -3.93
CA TRP A 184 8.79 -5.71 -3.75
C TRP A 184 7.78 -5.89 -2.62
N ALA A 185 7.21 -7.10 -2.48
CA ALA A 185 6.28 -7.40 -1.40
C ALA A 185 6.93 -7.17 -0.03
N LEU A 186 8.17 -7.64 0.14
CA LEU A 186 8.93 -7.47 1.38
C LEU A 186 9.22 -5.99 1.72
N LEU A 187 9.27 -5.11 0.73
CA LEU A 187 9.53 -3.68 0.94
C LEU A 187 8.25 -2.85 1.12
N MET A 188 7.08 -3.41 0.78
CA MET A 188 5.77 -2.78 0.96
C MET A 188 5.11 -3.18 2.29
N ASP A 189 5.37 -4.39 2.80
CA ASP A 189 4.75 -4.94 4.02
C ASP A 189 5.47 -4.56 5.32
N GLY A 190 6.31 -3.51 5.29
CA GLY A 190 7.24 -3.17 6.39
C GLY A 190 6.67 -2.41 7.58
N GLU A 191 5.34 -2.43 7.81
CA GLU A 191 4.68 -1.85 9.00
C GLU A 191 4.36 -2.90 10.08
#